data_AF-A0A6C0ANT7-F1
#
_entry.id   AF-A0A6C0ANT7-F1
#
_cell.length_a   1.000
_cell.length_b   1.000
_cell.length_c   1.000
_cell.angle_alpha   90.00
_cell.angle_beta   90.00
_cell.angle_gamma   90.00
#
_symmetry.space_group_name_H-M   'P 1'
#
loop_
_entity.id
_entity.type
_entity.pdbx_description
1 polymer ?
#
loop_
_entity_poly.entity_id
_entity_poly.type
_entity_poly.pdbx_seq_one_letter_code
_entity_poly.pdbx_strand_id
1 'polypeptide(L)'
;MGVIYKLTSPSGKSYIGQTKRSIETRIKEHFKCPGYCIALENAIKKYGNKMEYEILLETNDEQLNLYESRMIHVYNTVEPFGYNIRSGGEASTHSEQSCERMRQAKLGDKNHNFGKPRTEEAKLAISAAKSGDKHHFYGKTFTEEHKVKLAISHRKSHLNLPMYLVYVKERPEMWQGSGYAIANHPTLKNKYFTSKKLSDNEKYDLAIAYLQAV
;
A
#
# COMPACT_ATOMS: atom_id res chain seq x y z
N MET A 1 9.82 35.18 -1.82
CA MET A 1 8.45 35.22 -1.23
C MET A 1 7.51 34.59 -2.23
N GLY A 2 6.59 33.77 -1.77
CA GLY A 2 5.57 33.14 -2.60
C GLY A 2 4.23 33.07 -1.89
N VAL A 3 3.22 32.69 -2.65
CA VAL A 3 1.81 32.70 -2.24
C VAL A 3 1.24 31.30 -2.34
N ILE A 4 0.51 30.89 -1.30
CA ILE A 4 -0.39 29.74 -1.32
C ILE A 4 -1.79 30.25 -1.61
N TYR A 5 -2.45 29.64 -2.59
CA TYR A 5 -3.76 30.06 -3.06
C TYR A 5 -4.71 28.86 -3.17
N LYS A 6 -6.01 29.15 -3.14
CA LYS A 6 -7.09 28.19 -3.33
C LYS A 6 -7.95 28.60 -4.51
N LEU A 7 -8.22 27.68 -5.45
CA LEU A 7 -9.27 27.83 -6.46
C LEU A 7 -10.46 26.99 -6.06
N THR A 8 -11.66 27.56 -6.11
CA THR A 8 -12.91 26.87 -5.78
C THR A 8 -13.82 26.89 -7.00
N SER A 9 -14.44 25.75 -7.29
CA SER A 9 -15.45 25.66 -8.33
C SER A 9 -16.85 25.85 -7.76
N PRO A 10 -17.85 26.14 -8.61
CA PRO A 10 -19.26 26.16 -8.21
C PRO A 10 -19.79 24.85 -7.62
N SER A 11 -19.08 23.72 -7.78
CA SER A 11 -19.46 22.47 -7.12
C SER A 11 -18.97 22.36 -5.67
N GLY A 12 -18.31 23.40 -5.14
CA GLY A 12 -17.72 23.42 -3.80
C GLY A 12 -16.38 22.69 -3.67
N LYS A 13 -15.87 22.09 -4.76
CA LYS A 13 -14.56 21.43 -4.77
C LYS A 13 -13.47 22.47 -4.98
N SER A 14 -12.29 22.23 -4.40
CA SER A 14 -11.19 23.19 -4.49
C SER A 14 -9.84 22.57 -4.86
N TYR A 15 -8.92 23.43 -5.27
CA TYR A 15 -7.52 23.16 -5.60
C TYR A 15 -6.64 24.09 -4.78
N ILE A 16 -5.62 23.53 -4.13
CA ILE A 16 -4.56 24.32 -3.50
C ILE A 16 -3.33 24.28 -4.38
N GLY A 17 -2.70 25.43 -4.59
CA GLY A 17 -1.41 25.50 -5.25
C GLY A 17 -0.54 26.61 -4.69
N GLN A 18 0.72 26.60 -5.11
CA GLN A 18 1.70 27.63 -4.78
C GLN A 18 2.22 28.37 -6.01
N THR A 19 2.68 29.61 -5.81
CA THR A 19 3.37 30.40 -6.84
C THR A 19 4.37 31.38 -6.24
N LYS A 20 5.52 31.56 -6.90
CA LYS A 20 6.47 32.65 -6.64
C LYS A 20 6.24 33.87 -7.53
N ARG A 21 5.39 33.72 -8.55
CA ARG A 21 4.96 34.78 -9.47
C ARG A 21 3.65 35.38 -8.98
N SER A 22 3.23 36.50 -9.58
CA SER A 22 1.92 37.09 -9.25
C SER A 22 0.78 36.07 -9.39
N ILE A 23 -0.16 36.12 -8.46
CA ILE A 23 -1.30 35.19 -8.44
C ILE A 23 -2.09 35.25 -9.76
N GLU A 24 -2.35 36.45 -10.28
CA GLU A 24 -3.08 36.66 -11.53
C GLU A 24 -2.43 35.95 -12.72
N THR A 25 -1.10 36.01 -12.81
CA THR A 25 -0.34 35.31 -13.86
C THR A 25 -0.52 33.82 -13.73
N ARG A 26 -0.41 33.28 -12.50
CA ARG A 26 -0.59 31.86 -12.24
C ARG A 26 -2.00 31.37 -12.56
N ILE A 27 -3.03 32.15 -12.21
CA ILE A 27 -4.42 31.85 -12.56
C ILE A 27 -4.58 31.83 -14.09
N LYS A 28 -4.11 32.86 -14.80
CA LYS A 28 -4.17 32.90 -16.28
C LYS A 28 -3.53 31.67 -16.92
N GLU A 29 -2.44 31.16 -16.36
CA GLU A 29 -1.81 29.91 -16.83
C GLU A 29 -2.68 28.67 -16.63
N HIS A 30 -3.35 28.54 -15.49
CA HIS A 30 -4.29 27.43 -15.28
C HIS A 30 -5.42 27.47 -16.32
N PHE A 31 -5.90 28.67 -16.64
CA PHE A 31 -6.94 28.87 -17.65
C PHE A 31 -6.49 28.54 -19.08
N LYS A 32 -5.18 28.54 -19.37
CA LYS A 32 -4.63 28.08 -20.65
C LYS A 32 -4.70 26.56 -20.83
N CYS A 33 -5.14 25.80 -19.82
CA CYS A 33 -5.28 24.35 -19.88
C CYS A 33 -4.03 23.61 -20.40
N PRO A 34 -2.87 23.79 -19.74
CA PRO A 34 -1.57 23.28 -20.20
C PRO A 34 -1.35 21.76 -20.03
N GLY A 35 -2.32 21.01 -19.48
CA GLY A 35 -2.26 19.55 -19.38
C GLY A 35 -1.61 18.97 -18.12
N TYR A 36 -1.02 19.77 -17.23
CA TYR A 36 -0.33 19.26 -16.05
C TYR A 36 -1.26 19.01 -14.84
N CYS A 37 -2.32 19.79 -14.66
CA CYS A 37 -3.28 19.67 -13.56
C CYS A 37 -4.64 19.20 -14.08
N ILE A 38 -4.72 17.96 -14.58
CA ILE A 38 -5.87 17.42 -15.33
C ILE A 38 -7.21 17.61 -14.59
N ALA A 39 -7.26 17.33 -13.29
CA ALA A 39 -8.52 17.44 -12.51
C ALA A 39 -9.01 18.90 -12.40
N LEU A 40 -8.10 19.83 -12.12
CA LEU A 40 -8.41 21.26 -12.11
C LEU A 40 -8.74 21.77 -13.51
N GLU A 41 -8.00 21.33 -14.52
CA GLU A 41 -8.22 21.71 -15.91
C GLU A 41 -9.62 21.32 -16.39
N ASN A 42 -10.07 20.10 -16.08
CA ASN A 42 -11.43 19.66 -16.37
C ASN A 42 -12.47 20.53 -15.66
N ALA A 43 -12.20 20.97 -14.43
CA ALA A 43 -13.08 21.91 -13.72
C ALA A 43 -13.10 23.28 -14.39
N ILE A 44 -11.95 23.82 -14.80
CA ILE A 44 -11.85 25.10 -15.51
C ILE A 44 -12.56 25.03 -16.87
N LYS A 45 -12.38 23.95 -17.64
CA LYS A 45 -13.12 23.74 -18.91
C LYS A 45 -14.64 23.70 -18.69
N LYS A 46 -15.08 23.18 -17.55
CA LYS A 46 -16.51 23.06 -17.21
C LYS A 46 -17.12 24.36 -16.68
N TYR A 47 -16.43 25.07 -15.80
CA TYR A 47 -16.98 26.22 -15.06
C TYR A 47 -16.44 27.57 -15.54
N GLY A 48 -15.28 27.59 -16.20
CA GLY A 48 -14.68 28.78 -16.80
C GLY A 48 -14.54 29.93 -15.81
N ASN A 49 -15.13 31.07 -16.15
CA ASN A 49 -15.11 32.30 -15.36
C ASN A 49 -15.85 32.23 -14.02
N LYS A 50 -16.59 31.15 -13.75
CA LYS A 50 -17.26 30.93 -12.45
C LYS A 50 -16.32 30.32 -11.40
N MET A 51 -15.07 30.05 -11.75
CA MET A 51 -14.05 29.63 -10.80
C MET A 51 -13.60 30.83 -9.98
N GLU A 52 -13.60 30.69 -8.65
CA GLU A 52 -13.15 31.73 -7.74
C GLU A 52 -11.77 31.37 -7.18
N TYR A 53 -10.93 32.36 -6.92
CA TYR A 53 -9.65 32.13 -6.25
C TYR A 53 -9.48 33.06 -5.05
N GLU A 54 -8.79 32.56 -4.03
CA GLU A 54 -8.40 33.32 -2.85
C GLU A 54 -6.94 33.06 -2.49
N ILE A 55 -6.30 34.05 -1.90
CA ILE A 55 -4.95 33.92 -1.33
C ILE A 55 -5.10 33.46 0.12
N LEU A 56 -4.49 32.32 0.46
CA LEU A 56 -4.56 31.77 1.82
C LEU A 56 -3.42 32.27 2.71
N LEU A 57 -2.22 32.37 2.14
CA LEU A 57 -1.01 32.70 2.89
C LEU A 57 0.08 33.22 1.94
N GLU A 58 0.83 34.23 2.41
CA GLU A 58 2.11 34.60 1.84
C GLU A 58 3.24 34.10 2.75
N THR A 59 4.26 33.49 2.17
CA THR A 59 5.34 32.84 2.92
C THR A 59 6.69 32.95 2.20
N ASN A 60 7.77 32.63 2.89
CA ASN A 60 9.08 32.46 2.27
C ASN A 60 9.14 31.19 1.41
N ASP A 61 10.14 31.13 0.53
CA ASP A 61 10.27 30.07 -0.47
C ASP A 61 10.53 28.70 0.16
N GLU A 62 11.22 28.65 1.29
CA GLU A 62 11.58 27.43 2.02
C GLU A 62 10.34 26.75 2.62
N GLN A 63 9.35 27.53 3.02
CA GLN A 63 8.13 27.03 3.67
C GLN A 63 6.97 26.79 2.68
N LEU A 64 7.11 27.15 1.39
CA LEU A 64 6.04 27.00 0.40
C LEU A 64 5.51 25.55 0.34
N ASN A 65 6.40 24.58 0.16
CA ASN A 65 6.01 23.17 0.05
C ASN A 65 5.33 22.66 1.33
N LEU A 66 5.79 23.11 2.50
CA LEU A 66 5.22 22.74 3.80
C LEU A 66 3.79 23.27 3.92
N TYR A 67 3.57 24.55 3.63
CA TYR A 67 2.25 25.15 3.73
C TYR A 67 1.30 24.67 2.63
N GLU A 68 1.77 24.44 1.41
CA GLU A 68 0.96 23.83 0.35
C GLU A 68 0.40 22.48 0.80
N SER A 69 1.27 21.59 1.31
CA SER A 69 0.84 20.27 1.79
C SER A 69 -0.13 20.37 2.97
N ARG A 70 0.13 21.26 3.94
CA ARG A 70 -0.78 21.51 5.06
C ARG A 70 -2.15 21.99 4.59
N MET A 71 -2.19 22.96 3.66
CA MET A 71 -3.45 23.49 3.15
C MET A 71 -4.22 22.45 2.32
N ILE A 72 -3.54 21.64 1.51
CA ILE A 72 -4.17 20.52 0.80
C ILE A 72 -4.87 19.57 1.80
N HIS A 73 -4.21 19.28 2.92
CA HIS A 73 -4.77 18.43 3.96
C HIS A 73 -5.95 19.09 4.68
N VAL A 74 -5.79 20.33 5.16
CA VAL A 74 -6.82 21.08 5.90
C VAL A 74 -8.09 21.26 5.08
N TYR A 75 -7.96 21.59 3.79
CA TYR A 75 -9.10 21.79 2.89
C TYR A 75 -9.55 20.49 2.18
N ASN A 76 -8.91 19.35 2.46
CA ASN A 76 -9.18 18.05 1.85
C ASN A 76 -9.34 18.13 0.32
N THR A 77 -8.37 18.75 -0.36
CA THR A 77 -8.49 19.05 -1.79
C THR A 77 -8.00 17.94 -2.70
N VAL A 78 -7.63 16.78 -2.16
CA VAL A 78 -7.18 15.63 -2.96
C VAL A 78 -8.38 14.97 -3.65
N GLU A 79 -8.21 14.51 -4.89
CA GLU A 79 -9.22 13.67 -5.58
C GLU A 79 -9.60 12.47 -4.68
N PRO A 80 -10.91 12.19 -4.45
CA PRO A 80 -12.08 12.67 -5.19
C PRO A 80 -12.75 13.93 -4.62
N PHE A 81 -12.30 14.44 -3.47
CA PHE A 81 -12.95 15.53 -2.74
C PHE A 81 -12.58 16.92 -3.27
N GLY A 82 -11.38 17.08 -3.84
CA GLY A 82 -10.97 18.27 -4.58
C GLY A 82 -10.29 17.96 -5.92
N TYR A 83 -9.42 18.87 -6.34
CA TYR A 83 -8.73 18.82 -7.64
C TYR A 83 -7.22 18.56 -7.56
N ASN A 84 -6.63 18.50 -6.36
CA ASN A 84 -5.25 18.07 -6.20
C ASN A 84 -5.15 16.55 -6.47
N ILE A 85 -4.22 16.14 -7.31
CA ILE A 85 -4.01 14.70 -7.60
C ILE A 85 -3.17 14.03 -6.49
N ARG A 86 -2.42 14.86 -5.75
CA ARG A 86 -1.41 14.48 -4.77
C ARG A 86 -1.60 15.35 -3.52
N SER A 87 -1.25 14.81 -2.36
CA SER A 87 -1.32 15.48 -1.06
C SER A 87 -0.28 16.62 -0.85
N GLY A 88 0.53 16.93 -1.86
CA GLY A 88 1.68 17.85 -1.76
C GLY A 88 2.96 17.19 -1.20
N GLY A 89 4.11 17.88 -1.34
CA GLY A 89 5.43 17.45 -0.85
C GLY A 89 6.23 16.53 -1.80
N GLU A 90 7.55 16.38 -1.54
CA GLU A 90 8.48 15.55 -2.35
C GLU A 90 8.13 14.04 -2.35
N ALA A 91 7.43 13.57 -1.31
CA ALA A 91 6.99 12.17 -1.15
C ALA A 91 5.45 12.04 -1.22
N SER A 92 4.80 12.80 -2.10
CA SER A 92 3.34 12.82 -2.18
C SER A 92 2.76 11.44 -2.53
N THR A 93 1.78 10.98 -1.77
CA THR A 93 1.05 9.73 -2.04
C THR A 93 -0.08 10.00 -3.04
N HIS A 94 -0.31 9.07 -3.97
CA HIS A 94 -1.44 9.13 -4.91
C HIS A 94 -2.77 8.84 -4.20
N SER A 95 -3.89 9.42 -4.68
CA SER A 95 -5.23 9.03 -4.22
C SER A 95 -5.47 7.53 -4.43
N GLU A 96 -6.29 6.89 -3.59
CA GLU A 96 -6.67 5.48 -3.75
C GLU A 96 -7.24 5.22 -5.15
N GLN A 97 -8.07 6.14 -5.65
CA GLN A 97 -8.63 6.06 -6.99
C GLN A 97 -7.56 6.11 -8.09
N SER A 98 -6.54 6.97 -7.95
CA SER A 98 -5.42 7.02 -8.89
C SER A 98 -4.58 5.75 -8.81
N CYS A 99 -4.33 5.22 -7.61
CA CYS A 99 -3.64 3.95 -7.40
C CYS A 99 -4.37 2.80 -8.09
N GLU A 100 -5.69 2.72 -7.92
CA GLU A 100 -6.51 1.69 -8.54
C GLU A 100 -6.53 1.84 -10.08
N ARG A 101 -6.64 3.07 -10.62
CA ARG A 101 -6.52 3.30 -12.07
C ARG A 101 -5.18 2.80 -12.63
N MET A 102 -4.07 3.09 -11.95
CA MET A 102 -2.73 2.62 -12.35
C MET A 102 -2.61 1.10 -12.28
N ARG A 103 -3.21 0.47 -11.26
CA ARG A 103 -3.26 -0.98 -11.12
C ARG A 103 -4.06 -1.62 -12.25
N GLN A 104 -5.25 -1.11 -12.54
CA GLN A 104 -6.13 -1.62 -13.60
C GLN A 104 -5.50 -1.51 -14.99
N ALA A 105 -4.68 -0.49 -15.23
CA ALA A 105 -3.93 -0.35 -16.48
C ALA A 105 -2.81 -1.39 -16.67
N LYS A 106 -2.37 -2.05 -15.59
CA LYS A 106 -1.28 -3.06 -15.62
C LYS A 106 -1.78 -4.50 -15.44
N LEU A 107 -3.10 -4.71 -15.35
CA LEU A 107 -3.69 -6.01 -15.10
C LEU A 107 -4.00 -6.73 -16.42
N GLY A 108 -3.71 -8.04 -16.45
CA GLY A 108 -4.01 -8.90 -17.58
C GLY A 108 -3.39 -8.38 -18.89
N ASP A 109 -4.15 -8.53 -19.97
CA ASP A 109 -3.78 -8.22 -21.37
C ASP A 109 -3.33 -6.77 -21.59
N LYS A 110 -3.70 -5.85 -20.69
CA LYS A 110 -3.26 -4.44 -20.75
C LYS A 110 -1.76 -4.29 -20.44
N ASN A 111 -1.16 -5.28 -19.77
CA ASN A 111 0.26 -5.29 -19.52
C ASN A 111 1.02 -5.66 -20.80
N HIS A 112 1.98 -4.84 -21.22
CA HIS A 112 2.82 -5.11 -22.41
C HIS A 112 3.55 -6.46 -22.38
N ASN A 113 3.79 -7.02 -21.18
CA ASN A 113 4.41 -8.32 -20.95
C ASN A 113 3.39 -9.45 -20.70
N PHE A 114 2.09 -9.19 -20.83
CA PHE A 114 1.09 -10.24 -20.70
C PHE A 114 1.31 -11.32 -21.77
N GLY A 115 1.31 -12.59 -21.36
CA GLY A 115 1.57 -13.72 -22.24
C GLY A 115 2.99 -13.82 -22.81
N LYS A 116 3.91 -12.92 -22.43
CA LYS A 116 5.31 -12.91 -22.91
C LYS A 116 6.25 -13.37 -21.78
N PRO A 117 6.49 -14.69 -21.62
CA PRO A 117 7.44 -15.16 -20.63
C PRO A 117 8.84 -14.65 -20.95
N ARG A 118 9.63 -14.39 -19.90
CA ARG A 118 11.06 -14.12 -20.07
C ARG A 118 11.76 -15.36 -20.64
N THR A 119 12.79 -15.15 -21.45
CA THR A 119 13.64 -16.24 -21.93
C THR A 119 14.38 -16.90 -20.77
N GLU A 120 14.83 -18.15 -20.94
CA GLU A 120 15.56 -18.87 -19.90
C GLU A 120 16.88 -18.17 -19.55
N GLU A 121 17.58 -17.63 -20.54
CA GLU A 121 18.83 -16.88 -20.33
C GLU A 121 18.58 -15.65 -19.45
N ALA A 122 17.49 -14.91 -19.71
CA ALA A 122 17.12 -13.75 -18.90
C ALA A 122 16.74 -14.15 -17.47
N LYS A 123 16.05 -15.29 -17.28
CA LYS A 123 15.73 -15.82 -15.94
C LYS A 123 17.00 -16.19 -15.18
N LEU A 124 17.94 -16.88 -15.83
CA LEU A 124 19.22 -17.27 -15.25
C LEU A 124 20.06 -16.04 -14.87
N ALA A 125 20.15 -15.03 -15.74
CA ALA A 125 20.87 -13.79 -15.45
C ALA A 125 20.30 -13.05 -14.24
N ILE A 126 18.95 -12.94 -14.14
CA ILE A 126 18.29 -12.33 -12.99
C ILE A 126 18.55 -13.14 -11.72
N SER A 127 18.49 -14.46 -11.80
CA SER A 127 18.76 -15.36 -10.67
C SER A 127 20.19 -15.20 -10.16
N ALA A 128 21.18 -15.23 -11.06
CA ALA A 128 22.59 -15.06 -10.73
C ALA A 128 22.91 -13.68 -10.14
N ALA A 129 22.22 -12.62 -10.58
CA ALA A 129 22.38 -11.28 -10.03
C ALA A 129 21.78 -11.12 -8.62
N LYS A 130 20.81 -11.96 -8.25
CA LYS A 130 20.07 -11.88 -6.98
C LYS A 130 20.43 -12.96 -5.97
N SER A 131 21.39 -13.82 -6.29
CA SER A 131 21.78 -14.95 -5.45
C SER A 131 23.17 -14.77 -4.86
N GLY A 132 23.47 -15.53 -3.81
CA GLY A 132 24.77 -15.50 -3.16
C GLY A 132 25.07 -14.15 -2.52
N ASP A 133 26.36 -13.79 -2.53
CA ASP A 133 26.95 -12.57 -1.97
C ASP A 133 26.42 -11.27 -2.57
N LYS A 134 25.91 -11.32 -3.81
CA LYS A 134 25.27 -10.16 -4.48
C LYS A 134 23.93 -9.78 -3.85
N HIS A 135 23.31 -10.68 -3.09
CA HIS A 135 22.04 -10.39 -2.45
C HIS A 135 22.23 -9.47 -1.24
N HIS A 136 21.45 -8.39 -1.14
CA HIS A 136 21.52 -7.40 -0.06
C HIS A 136 21.32 -7.95 1.37
N PHE A 137 20.78 -9.16 1.50
CA PHE A 137 20.66 -9.90 2.77
C PHE A 137 21.69 -11.03 2.95
N TYR A 138 22.66 -11.19 2.05
CA TYR A 138 23.71 -12.20 2.22
C TYR A 138 24.53 -11.93 3.49
N GLY A 139 24.78 -12.97 4.27
CA GLY A 139 25.49 -12.89 5.55
C GLY A 139 24.73 -12.16 6.68
N LYS A 140 23.51 -11.66 6.44
CA LYS A 140 22.68 -11.01 7.46
C LYS A 140 21.72 -12.00 8.08
N THR A 141 21.63 -12.00 9.40
CA THR A 141 20.63 -12.79 10.15
C THR A 141 19.48 -11.89 10.58
N PHE A 142 18.24 -12.35 10.42
CA PHE A 142 17.09 -11.65 10.96
C PHE A 142 17.07 -11.71 12.48
N THR A 143 16.62 -10.63 13.13
CA THR A 143 16.34 -10.63 14.56
C THR A 143 15.20 -11.60 14.88
N GLU A 144 15.17 -12.15 16.10
CA GLU A 144 14.09 -13.04 16.54
C GLU A 144 12.71 -12.37 16.42
N GLU A 145 12.61 -11.09 16.78
CA GLU A 145 11.38 -10.31 16.60
C GLU A 145 10.92 -10.26 15.14
N HIS A 146 11.84 -10.10 14.19
CA HIS A 146 11.50 -10.08 12.77
C HIS A 146 11.01 -11.46 12.30
N LYS A 147 11.66 -12.55 12.76
CA LYS A 147 11.24 -13.92 12.46
C LYS A 147 9.82 -14.18 12.97
N VAL A 148 9.50 -13.72 14.18
CA VAL A 148 8.15 -13.82 14.76
C VAL A 148 7.12 -13.04 13.92
N LYS A 149 7.42 -11.80 13.55
CA LYS A 149 6.53 -10.99 12.69
C LYS A 149 6.26 -11.65 11.33
N LEU A 150 7.29 -12.21 10.72
CA LEU A 150 7.17 -12.94 9.47
C LEU A 150 6.30 -14.20 9.65
N ALA A 151 6.54 -14.98 10.71
CA ALA A 151 5.75 -16.15 11.03
C ALA A 151 4.26 -15.81 11.23
N ILE A 152 3.95 -14.72 11.94
CA ILE A 152 2.57 -14.21 12.12
C ILE A 152 1.96 -13.84 10.76
N SER A 153 2.67 -13.07 9.92
CA SER A 153 2.16 -12.65 8.61
C SER A 153 1.83 -13.82 7.67
N HIS A 154 2.55 -14.94 7.78
CA HIS A 154 2.32 -16.12 6.94
C HIS A 154 1.15 -16.99 7.44
N ARG A 155 0.65 -16.78 8.65
CA ARG A 155 -0.54 -17.46 9.20
C ARG A 155 -1.82 -16.85 8.60
N LYS A 156 -2.10 -17.14 7.33
CA LYS A 156 -3.28 -16.63 6.60
C LYS A 156 -4.65 -17.10 7.12
N SER A 157 -4.74 -17.98 8.13
CA SER A 157 -6.04 -18.57 8.53
C SER A 157 -6.31 -18.70 10.03
N HIS A 158 -5.35 -18.49 10.93
CA HIS A 158 -5.53 -18.80 12.36
C HIS A 158 -4.73 -17.84 13.25
N LEU A 159 -5.13 -16.56 13.27
CA LEU A 159 -4.49 -15.50 14.08
C LEU A 159 -4.51 -15.78 15.60
N ASN A 160 -5.40 -16.67 16.06
CA ASN A 160 -5.59 -16.95 17.49
C ASN A 160 -4.88 -18.20 18.01
N LEU A 161 -4.13 -18.93 17.16
CA LEU A 161 -3.38 -20.11 17.62
C LEU A 161 -1.97 -19.70 18.09
N PRO A 162 -1.47 -20.27 19.21
CA PRO A 162 -0.11 -20.02 19.68
C PRO A 162 0.97 -20.35 18.66
N MET A 163 2.20 -19.89 18.91
CA MET A 163 3.36 -20.22 18.07
C MET A 163 3.52 -21.75 17.97
N TYR A 164 3.94 -22.24 16.81
CA TYR A 164 4.11 -23.67 16.50
C TYR A 164 2.83 -24.52 16.44
N LEU A 165 1.69 -24.03 16.91
CA LEU A 165 0.39 -24.68 16.72
C LEU A 165 -0.21 -24.32 15.35
N VAL A 166 -0.67 -25.33 14.63
CA VAL A 166 -1.28 -25.20 13.30
C VAL A 166 -2.56 -26.03 13.23
N TYR A 167 -3.63 -25.48 12.67
CA TYR A 167 -4.83 -26.25 12.35
C TYR A 167 -4.64 -27.05 11.06
N VAL A 168 -4.95 -28.34 11.14
CA VAL A 168 -4.88 -29.28 10.02
C VAL A 168 -6.31 -29.52 9.53
N LYS A 169 -6.58 -29.16 8.28
CA LYS A 169 -7.85 -29.45 7.61
C LYS A 169 -7.96 -30.96 7.35
N GLU A 170 -9.19 -31.47 7.36
CA GLU A 170 -9.45 -32.86 7.00
C GLU A 170 -8.94 -33.17 5.58
N ARG A 171 -8.31 -34.34 5.44
CA ARG A 171 -7.82 -34.87 4.17
C ARG A 171 -8.36 -36.29 4.00
N PRO A 172 -9.58 -36.43 3.45
CA PRO A 172 -10.22 -37.73 3.27
C PRO A 172 -9.35 -38.71 2.48
N GLU A 173 -8.61 -38.21 1.48
CA GLU A 173 -7.69 -38.99 0.64
C GLU A 173 -6.54 -39.67 1.43
N MET A 174 -6.18 -39.13 2.59
CA MET A 174 -5.16 -39.69 3.49
C MET A 174 -5.74 -40.23 4.79
N TRP A 175 -7.07 -40.45 4.85
CA TRP A 175 -7.77 -40.93 6.05
C TRP A 175 -7.53 -40.07 7.31
N GLN A 176 -7.13 -38.81 7.13
CA GLN A 176 -6.74 -37.92 8.21
C GLN A 176 -7.92 -36.98 8.55
N GLY A 177 -8.39 -37.05 9.80
CA GLY A 177 -9.40 -36.12 10.33
C GLY A 177 -8.88 -34.69 10.50
N SER A 178 -9.77 -33.73 10.70
CA SER A 178 -9.37 -32.37 11.10
C SER A 178 -8.88 -32.32 12.55
N GLY A 179 -8.04 -31.32 12.86
CA GLY A 179 -7.56 -31.08 14.22
C GLY A 179 -6.35 -30.16 14.25
N TYR A 180 -5.42 -30.42 15.16
CA TYR A 180 -4.28 -29.54 15.40
C TYR A 180 -2.95 -30.29 15.29
N ALA A 181 -1.87 -29.56 15.01
CA ALA A 181 -0.53 -30.10 15.00
C ALA A 181 0.48 -29.09 15.58
N ILE A 182 1.45 -29.59 16.34
CA ILE A 182 2.67 -28.85 16.66
C ILE A 182 3.69 -29.12 15.56
N ALA A 183 4.15 -28.07 14.90
CA ALA A 183 5.09 -28.15 13.80
C ALA A 183 6.21 -27.10 13.94
N ASN A 184 7.43 -27.48 13.56
CA ASN A 184 8.61 -26.61 13.50
C ASN A 184 8.99 -25.96 14.85
N HIS A 185 8.71 -26.63 15.97
CA HIS A 185 9.19 -26.21 17.28
C HIS A 185 10.72 -26.46 17.39
N PRO A 186 11.51 -25.56 18.00
CA PRO A 186 12.96 -25.74 18.10
C PRO A 186 13.38 -26.98 18.89
N THR A 187 12.58 -27.38 19.89
CA THR A 187 12.92 -28.49 20.81
C THR A 187 11.91 -29.64 20.79
N LEU A 188 10.65 -29.39 20.41
CA LEU A 188 9.59 -30.41 20.47
C LEU A 188 9.49 -31.13 19.14
N LYS A 189 9.24 -32.43 19.20
CA LYS A 189 8.93 -33.22 18.00
C LYS A 189 7.58 -32.81 17.42
N ASN A 190 7.49 -32.81 16.09
CA ASN A 190 6.23 -32.62 15.39
C ASN A 190 5.21 -33.66 15.86
N LYS A 191 3.99 -33.22 16.19
CA LYS A 191 2.94 -34.09 16.71
C LYS A 191 1.57 -33.65 16.22
N TYR A 192 0.71 -34.62 15.90
CA TYR A 192 -0.61 -34.41 15.32
C TYR A 192 -1.70 -34.87 16.30
N PHE A 193 -2.75 -34.06 16.40
CA PHE A 193 -3.94 -34.25 17.23
C PHE A 193 -5.17 -34.21 16.32
N THR A 194 -5.31 -35.24 15.48
CA THR A 194 -6.33 -35.32 14.41
C THR A 194 -7.25 -36.53 14.53
N SER A 195 -7.37 -37.09 15.75
CA SER A 195 -8.19 -38.28 16.01
C SER A 195 -9.67 -37.99 15.78
N LYS A 196 -10.36 -38.84 15.00
CA LYS A 196 -11.82 -38.73 14.77
C LYS A 196 -12.66 -39.04 16.02
N LYS A 197 -12.07 -39.60 17.08
CA LYS A 197 -12.76 -39.97 18.33
C LYS A 197 -12.89 -38.81 19.32
N LEU A 198 -12.14 -37.73 19.11
CA LEU A 198 -12.08 -36.58 20.02
C LEU A 198 -12.79 -35.39 19.36
N SER A 199 -13.40 -34.55 20.20
CA SER A 199 -13.89 -33.24 19.78
C SER A 199 -12.74 -32.30 19.44
N ASP A 200 -13.02 -31.21 18.71
CA ASP A 200 -11.99 -30.24 18.35
C ASP A 200 -11.42 -29.50 19.57
N ASN A 201 -12.21 -29.26 20.62
CA ASN A 201 -11.72 -28.66 21.85
C ASN A 201 -10.75 -29.60 22.58
N GLU A 202 -11.06 -30.89 22.70
CA GLU A 202 -10.15 -31.86 23.32
C GLU A 202 -8.84 -31.99 22.53
N LYS A 203 -8.90 -31.95 21.19
CA LYS A 203 -7.69 -31.94 20.35
C LYS A 203 -6.85 -30.69 20.59
N TYR A 204 -7.49 -29.53 20.76
CA TYR A 204 -6.82 -28.27 21.04
C TYR A 204 -6.12 -28.32 22.40
N ASP A 205 -6.83 -28.73 23.45
CA ASP A 205 -6.29 -28.80 24.81
C ASP A 205 -5.09 -29.74 24.90
N LEU A 206 -5.16 -30.90 24.23
CA LEU A 206 -4.03 -31.83 24.13
C LEU A 206 -2.83 -31.23 23.40
N ALA A 207 -3.06 -30.44 22.35
CA ALA A 207 -2.00 -29.78 21.61
C ALA A 207 -1.34 -28.66 22.41
N ILE A 208 -2.13 -27.90 23.18
CA ILE A 208 -1.63 -26.87 24.11
C ILE A 208 -0.83 -27.49 25.24
N ALA A 209 -1.34 -28.54 25.89
CA ALA A 209 -0.62 -29.24 26.95
C ALA A 209 0.73 -29.79 26.46
N TYR A 210 0.78 -30.32 25.24
CA TYR A 210 2.03 -30.79 24.63
C TYR A 210 3.00 -29.64 24.29
N LEU A 211 2.49 -28.48 23.89
CA LEU A 211 3.31 -27.29 23.64
C LEU A 211 3.88 -26.68 24.93
N GLN A 212 3.14 -26.77 26.03
CA GLN A 212 3.53 -26.26 27.35
C GLN A 212 4.42 -27.24 28.14
N ALA A 213 4.68 -28.44 27.62
CA ALA A 213 5.50 -29.45 28.28
C ALA A 213 7.04 -29.19 28.14
N VAL A 214 7.43 -27.95 27.81
CA VAL A 214 8.82 -27.50 27.59
C VAL A 214 9.24 -26.55 28.70
#